data_AF-A0A966W0T3-F1
#
_entry.id   AF-A0A966W0T3-F1
#
_cell.length_a   1.000
_cell.length_b   1.000
_cell.length_c   1.000
_cell.angle_alpha   90.00
_cell.angle_beta   90.00
_cell.angle_gamma   90.00
#
_symmetry.space_group_name_H-M   'P 1'
#
loop_
_entity.id
_entity.type
_entity.pdbx_description
1 polymer ?
#
loop_
_entity_poly.entity_id
_entity_poly.type
_entity_poly.pdbx_seq_one_letter_code
_entity_poly.pdbx_strand_id
1 'polypeptide(L)'
;MHASPIPKDQTTWPVVFEARADAPVAGKLANLALRTPADAKVQVKGDTWQNYDLVQDGNNGIYYQTWTDKIAVAVVEELPFKINVESLRAPLVQSGSLEVKIICERKEGFDEPIKVINLYNPPGTGSTPDITIPKGEKSAIYQLNANAGAATKTWKIAFLGSAPVNGGTAY
;
A
#
# COMPACT_ATOMS: atom_id res chain seq x y z
N MET A 1 -8.87 6.33 6.55
CA MET A 1 -7.70 6.69 5.72
C MET A 1 -6.55 7.00 6.64
N HIS A 2 -5.42 6.35 6.43
CA HIS A 2 -4.20 6.51 7.21
C HIS A 2 -3.11 7.04 6.29
N ALA A 3 -2.64 8.25 6.57
CA ALA A 3 -1.55 8.90 5.85
C ALA A 3 -0.82 9.87 6.78
N SER A 4 0.48 10.05 6.56
CA SER A 4 1.26 11.13 7.18
C SER A 4 1.52 12.25 6.19
N PRO A 5 1.88 13.47 6.65
CA PRO A 5 2.38 14.52 5.78
C PRO A 5 3.49 13.99 4.88
N ILE A 6 3.38 14.27 3.58
CA ILE A 6 4.38 13.87 2.59
C ILE A 6 5.66 14.68 2.86
N PRO A 7 6.82 14.04 3.07
CA PRO A 7 8.06 14.76 3.24
C PRO A 7 8.42 15.55 1.98
N LYS A 8 9.00 16.75 2.15
CA LYS A 8 9.28 17.70 1.04
C LYS A 8 10.18 17.13 -0.06
N ASP A 9 10.96 16.10 0.27
CA ASP A 9 11.91 15.41 -0.57
C ASP A 9 11.30 14.19 -1.31
N GLN A 10 9.98 13.96 -1.18
CA GLN A 10 9.31 12.79 -1.74
C GLN A 10 8.25 13.17 -2.78
N THR A 11 8.19 12.39 -3.85
CA THR A 11 7.17 12.50 -4.91
C THR A 11 6.18 11.33 -4.90
N THR A 12 6.46 10.28 -4.14
CA THR A 12 5.61 9.10 -3.94
C THR A 12 5.46 8.83 -2.46
N TRP A 13 4.24 8.52 -1.99
CA TRP A 13 3.97 8.26 -0.58
C TRP A 13 2.80 7.29 -0.40
N PRO A 14 2.89 6.32 0.53
CA PRO A 14 1.82 5.36 0.74
C PRO A 14 0.63 5.99 1.49
N VAL A 15 -0.58 5.68 1.03
CA VAL A 15 -1.84 6.05 1.68
C VAL A 15 -2.69 4.78 1.81
N VAL A 16 -3.14 4.48 3.02
CA VAL A 16 -3.97 3.30 3.30
C VAL A 16 -5.42 3.73 3.52
N PHE A 17 -6.34 3.10 2.78
CA PHE A 17 -7.77 3.29 2.97
C PHE A 17 -8.33 2.11 3.74
N GLU A 18 -9.18 2.41 4.73
CA GLU A 18 -9.85 1.42 5.55
C GLU A 18 -11.31 1.84 5.66
N ALA A 19 -12.22 0.90 5.41
CA ALA A 19 -13.64 1.10 5.59
C ALA A 19 -13.99 0.94 7.07
N ARG A 20 -15.01 1.67 7.54
CA ARG A 20 -15.56 1.41 8.87
C ARG A 20 -16.23 0.04 8.91
N ALA A 21 -16.27 -0.58 10.08
CA ALA A 21 -16.92 -1.88 10.27
C ALA A 21 -18.41 -1.89 9.88
N ASP A 22 -19.08 -0.74 9.93
CA ASP A 22 -20.48 -0.54 9.56
C ASP A 22 -20.68 0.03 8.14
N ALA A 23 -19.61 0.16 7.34
CA ALA A 23 -19.72 0.69 5.99
C ALA A 23 -20.43 -0.32 5.07
N PRO A 24 -21.47 0.09 4.31
CA PRO A 24 -22.15 -0.80 3.40
C PRO A 24 -21.24 -1.16 2.21
N VAL A 25 -21.40 -2.38 1.69
CA VAL A 25 -20.78 -2.79 0.43
C VAL A 25 -21.27 -1.87 -0.68
N ALA A 26 -20.36 -1.12 -1.29
CA ALA A 26 -20.68 -0.11 -2.28
C ALA A 26 -19.44 0.27 -3.09
N GLY A 27 -19.65 0.67 -4.35
CA GLY A 27 -18.62 1.26 -5.20
C GLY A 27 -18.93 2.71 -5.52
N LYS A 28 -17.90 3.56 -5.62
CA LYS A 28 -18.03 4.92 -6.12
C LYS A 28 -16.77 5.39 -6.85
N LEU A 29 -16.95 6.36 -7.74
CA LEU A 29 -15.84 7.17 -8.25
C LEU A 29 -15.55 8.29 -7.25
N ALA A 30 -14.44 8.17 -6.54
CA ALA A 30 -14.00 9.12 -5.53
C ALA A 30 -13.00 10.12 -6.11
N ASN A 31 -13.08 11.38 -5.69
CA ASN A 31 -12.00 12.33 -5.92
C ASN A 31 -11.01 12.22 -4.76
N LEU A 32 -9.74 11.93 -5.08
CA LEU A 32 -8.64 12.02 -4.13
C LEU A 32 -7.86 13.31 -4.40
N ALA A 33 -7.80 14.15 -3.37
CA ALA A 33 -7.10 15.43 -3.39
C ALA A 33 -6.03 15.47 -2.31
N LEU A 34 -4.87 16.02 -2.67
CA LEU A 34 -3.79 16.37 -1.76
C LEU A 34 -3.83 17.87 -1.51
N ARG A 35 -3.62 18.27 -0.26
CA ARG A 35 -3.60 19.68 0.13
C ARG A 35 -2.34 19.96 0.94
N THR A 36 -1.84 21.17 0.79
CA THR A 36 -0.85 21.70 1.72
C THR A 36 -1.39 21.71 3.17
N PRO A 37 -0.51 21.66 4.17
CA PRO A 37 -0.90 21.91 5.56
C PRO A 37 -1.67 23.23 5.72
N ALA A 38 -2.59 23.27 6.69
CA ALA A 38 -3.46 24.43 6.91
C ALA A 38 -2.69 25.73 7.22
N ASP A 39 -1.49 25.61 7.80
CA ASP A 39 -0.58 26.69 8.16
C ASP A 39 0.42 27.07 7.05
N ALA A 40 0.34 26.43 5.87
CA ALA A 40 1.21 26.75 4.76
C ALA A 40 0.98 28.18 4.24
N LYS A 41 2.08 28.92 4.00
CA LYS A 41 2.05 30.28 3.42
C LYS A 41 1.36 30.35 2.07
N VAL A 42 1.52 29.31 1.25
CA VAL A 42 0.87 29.17 -0.05
C VAL A 42 0.03 27.90 0.01
N GLN A 43 -1.27 28.06 -0.20
CA GLN A 43 -2.20 26.94 -0.25
C GLN A 43 -2.24 26.36 -1.66
N VAL A 44 -1.90 25.09 -1.79
CA VAL A 44 -1.94 24.35 -3.06
C VAL A 44 -2.83 23.12 -2.89
N LYS A 45 -3.60 22.82 -3.93
CA LYS A 45 -4.39 21.61 -4.05
C LYS A 45 -3.89 20.82 -5.26
N GLY A 46 -3.49 19.58 -5.03
CA GLY A 46 -3.30 18.58 -6.07
C GLY A 46 -4.55 17.72 -6.16
N ASP A 47 -4.97 17.36 -7.37
CA ASP A 47 -6.10 16.47 -7.63
C ASP A 47 -5.61 15.23 -8.39
N THR A 48 -6.49 14.24 -8.54
CA THR A 48 -6.22 13.08 -9.38
C THR A 48 -6.30 13.46 -10.85
N TRP A 49 -5.36 12.95 -11.66
CA TRP A 49 -5.44 13.02 -13.12
C TRP A 49 -4.85 11.75 -13.69
N GLN A 50 -5.73 10.81 -14.06
CA GLN A 50 -5.34 9.47 -14.48
C GLN A 50 -5.68 9.26 -15.95
N ASN A 51 -4.71 8.74 -16.70
CA ASN A 51 -4.89 8.31 -18.08
C ASN A 51 -5.38 6.86 -18.14
N TYR A 52 -6.33 6.60 -19.04
CA TYR A 52 -6.80 5.28 -19.39
C TYR A 52 -6.70 5.08 -20.89
N ASP A 53 -5.88 4.11 -21.29
CA ASP A 53 -5.76 3.68 -22.68
C ASP A 53 -6.91 2.73 -23.00
N LEU A 54 -7.80 3.18 -23.88
CA LEU A 54 -9.04 2.47 -24.20
C LEU A 54 -8.89 1.62 -25.47
N VAL A 55 -8.07 2.09 -26.42
CA VAL A 55 -7.75 1.37 -27.65
C VAL A 55 -6.23 1.42 -27.85
N GLN A 56 -5.62 0.24 -27.82
CA GLN A 56 -4.19 0.03 -28.01
C GLN A 56 -3.96 -1.17 -28.94
N ASP A 57 -2.89 -1.13 -29.72
CA ASP A 57 -2.46 -2.27 -30.54
C ASP A 57 -0.95 -2.50 -30.34
N GLY A 58 -0.60 -3.36 -29.38
CA GLY A 58 0.78 -3.73 -29.08
C GLY A 58 1.75 -2.56 -29.09
N ASN A 59 2.78 -2.64 -29.94
CA ASN A 59 3.79 -1.60 -30.10
C ASN A 59 3.39 -0.48 -31.07
N ASN A 60 2.23 -0.55 -31.74
CA ASN A 60 1.72 0.52 -32.60
C ASN A 60 1.17 1.70 -31.79
N GLY A 61 1.06 1.54 -30.47
CA GLY A 61 0.73 2.61 -29.53
C GLY A 61 -0.75 2.73 -29.22
N ILE A 62 -1.11 3.88 -28.67
CA ILE A 62 -2.43 4.19 -28.15
C ILE A 62 -3.21 4.98 -29.19
N TYR A 63 -4.32 4.43 -29.68
CA TYR A 63 -5.19 5.06 -30.67
C TYR A 63 -6.27 5.92 -30.01
N TYR A 64 -6.73 5.50 -28.83
CA TYR A 64 -7.74 6.21 -28.07
C TYR A 64 -7.48 6.08 -26.57
N GLN A 65 -7.49 7.23 -25.91
CA GLN A 65 -7.28 7.34 -24.47
C GLN A 65 -8.23 8.38 -23.89
N THR A 66 -8.49 8.27 -22.59
CA THR A 66 -9.28 9.25 -21.85
C THR A 66 -8.60 9.58 -20.54
N TRP A 67 -8.94 10.75 -19.99
CA TRP A 67 -8.45 11.20 -18.71
C TRP A 67 -9.62 11.36 -17.73
N THR A 68 -9.40 10.94 -16.48
CA THR A 68 -10.37 11.09 -15.39
C THR A 68 -9.72 11.73 -14.18
N ASP A 69 -10.52 12.50 -13.47
CA ASP A 69 -10.18 13.15 -12.21
C ASP A 69 -10.67 12.37 -10.97
N LYS A 70 -11.09 11.11 -11.19
CA LYS A 70 -11.63 10.23 -10.14
C LYS A 70 -10.99 8.86 -10.16
N ILE A 71 -10.90 8.27 -8.97
CA ILE A 71 -10.43 6.91 -8.70
C ILE A 71 -11.63 6.05 -8.32
N ALA A 72 -11.74 4.85 -8.88
CA ALA A 72 -12.73 3.87 -8.45
C ALA A 72 -12.35 3.30 -7.08
N VAL A 73 -13.27 3.37 -6.12
CA VAL A 73 -13.09 2.82 -4.77
C VAL A 73 -14.31 1.97 -4.43
N ALA A 74 -14.07 0.80 -3.84
CA ALA A 74 -15.13 -0.09 -3.38
C ALA A 74 -14.91 -0.47 -1.90
N VAL A 75 -16.01 -0.56 -1.17
CA VAL A 75 -16.09 -1.26 0.12
C VAL A 75 -16.59 -2.67 -0.20
N VAL A 76 -15.82 -3.67 0.22
CA VAL A 76 -16.14 -5.09 0.04
C VAL A 76 -16.55 -5.70 1.38
N GLU A 77 -17.08 -6.93 1.33
CA GLU A 77 -17.29 -7.72 2.53
C GLU A 77 -15.97 -7.92 3.31
N GLU A 78 -16.04 -8.04 4.63
CA GLU A 78 -14.84 -8.20 5.46
C GLU A 78 -14.08 -9.47 5.07
N LEU A 79 -12.83 -9.29 4.64
CA LEU A 79 -11.96 -10.38 4.24
C LEU A 79 -11.77 -11.40 5.37
N PRO A 80 -11.51 -12.68 5.03
CA PRO A 80 -11.33 -13.73 6.02
C PRO A 80 -9.95 -13.70 6.70
N PHE A 81 -9.19 -12.61 6.56
CA PHE A 81 -7.91 -12.40 7.20
C PHE A 81 -7.60 -10.93 7.46
N LYS A 82 -6.67 -10.66 8.39
CA LYS A 82 -6.07 -9.34 8.65
C LYS A 82 -4.57 -9.51 8.83
N ILE A 83 -3.78 -8.57 8.32
CA ILE A 83 -2.32 -8.54 8.55
C ILE A 83 -1.94 -7.38 9.47
N ASN A 84 -0.95 -7.61 10.32
CA ASN A 84 -0.42 -6.65 11.26
C ASN A 84 1.11 -6.74 11.26
N VAL A 85 1.78 -5.61 11.50
CA VAL A 85 3.24 -5.60 11.69
C VAL A 85 3.52 -5.75 13.18
N GLU A 86 4.36 -6.72 13.57
CA GLU A 86 4.84 -6.80 14.94
C GLU A 86 5.63 -5.55 15.31
N SER A 87 5.46 -5.06 16.54
CA SER A 87 6.18 -3.87 17.00
C SER A 87 7.70 -4.04 16.84
N LEU A 88 8.30 -3.12 16.09
CA LEU A 88 9.75 -3.12 15.88
C LEU A 88 10.47 -2.75 17.18
N ARG A 89 11.45 -3.57 17.57
CA ARG A 89 12.25 -3.35 18.79
C ARG A 89 13.52 -2.55 18.55
N ALA A 90 13.96 -2.46 17.30
CA ALA A 90 15.14 -1.75 16.87
C ALA A 90 14.89 -1.04 15.53
N PRO A 91 15.58 0.08 15.26
CA PRO A 91 15.50 0.74 13.96
C PRO A 91 16.30 -0.03 12.90
N LEU A 92 15.98 0.22 11.63
CA LEU A 92 16.86 -0.15 10.52
C LEU A 92 18.05 0.82 10.48
N VAL A 93 19.26 0.30 10.67
CA VAL A 93 20.50 1.09 10.60
C VAL A 93 21.04 1.14 9.18
N GLN A 94 21.80 2.20 8.86
CA GLN A 94 22.52 2.31 7.59
C GLN A 94 23.47 1.13 7.42
N SER A 95 23.59 0.64 6.18
CA SER A 95 24.36 -0.58 5.84
C SER A 95 23.93 -1.84 6.61
N GLY A 96 22.69 -1.86 7.10
CA GLY A 96 22.14 -2.97 7.87
C GLY A 96 20.90 -3.60 7.24
N SER A 97 20.38 -4.61 7.93
CA SER A 97 19.10 -5.25 7.65
C SER A 97 18.21 -5.24 8.89
N LEU A 98 16.90 -5.35 8.66
CA LEU A 98 15.89 -5.45 9.70
C LEU A 98 14.84 -6.49 9.28
N GLU A 99 14.61 -7.46 10.16
CA GLU A 99 13.54 -8.42 10.03
C GLU A 99 12.24 -7.82 10.56
N VAL A 100 11.23 -7.71 9.69
CA VAL A 100 9.90 -7.24 10.05
C VAL A 100 8.94 -8.42 10.05
N LYS A 101 8.46 -8.83 11.22
CA LYS A 101 7.49 -9.91 11.32
C LYS A 101 6.09 -9.40 10.95
N ILE A 102 5.52 -9.99 9.91
CA ILE A 102 4.12 -9.76 9.54
C ILE A 102 3.29 -10.87 10.18
N ILE A 103 2.40 -10.49 11.07
CA ILE A 103 1.44 -11.35 11.76
C ILE A 103 0.15 -11.36 10.96
N CYS A 104 -0.51 -12.51 10.90
CA CYS A 104 -1.81 -12.61 10.30
C CYS A 104 -2.83 -13.31 11.21
N GLU A 105 -4.01 -12.72 11.26
CA GLU A 105 -5.21 -13.23 11.90
C GLU A 105 -6.14 -13.77 10.82
N ARG A 106 -6.65 -15.00 10.97
CA ARG A 106 -7.58 -15.63 10.02
C ARG A 106 -8.91 -15.91 10.69
N LYS A 107 -10.00 -15.77 9.94
CA LYS A 107 -11.31 -16.29 10.35
C LYS A 107 -11.31 -17.82 10.24
N GLU A 108 -12.18 -18.46 11.02
CA GLU A 108 -12.34 -19.92 10.97
C GLU A 108 -12.67 -20.40 9.54
N GLY A 109 -12.06 -21.50 9.14
CA GLY A 109 -12.24 -22.08 7.80
C GLY A 109 -11.42 -21.44 6.68
N PHE A 110 -10.66 -20.37 6.95
CA PHE A 110 -9.73 -19.78 5.99
C PHE A 110 -8.28 -20.13 6.34
N ASP A 111 -7.58 -20.79 5.43
CA ASP A 111 -6.18 -21.18 5.62
C ASP A 111 -5.29 -20.84 4.42
N GLU A 112 -5.83 -20.23 3.36
CA GLU A 112 -5.11 -19.93 2.12
C GLU A 112 -3.82 -19.11 2.36
N PRO A 113 -2.81 -19.28 1.48
CA PRO A 113 -1.58 -18.49 1.56
C PRO A 113 -1.87 -17.01 1.31
N ILE A 114 -1.17 -16.14 2.03
CA ILE A 114 -1.32 -14.68 1.92
C ILE A 114 -0.01 -14.10 1.42
N LYS A 115 -0.05 -13.51 0.23
CA LYS A 115 1.06 -12.75 -0.34
C LYS A 115 1.09 -11.36 0.29
N VAL A 116 2.27 -10.89 0.70
CA VAL A 116 2.46 -9.57 1.30
C VAL A 116 3.50 -8.81 0.50
N ILE A 117 3.22 -7.54 0.20
CA ILE A 117 4.14 -6.62 -0.47
C ILE A 117 4.35 -5.37 0.37
N ASN A 118 5.56 -4.80 0.33
CA ASN A 118 5.81 -3.45 0.82
C ASN A 118 5.45 -2.44 -0.28
N LEU A 119 4.58 -1.47 0.03
CA LEU A 119 4.12 -0.45 -0.93
C LEU A 119 5.12 0.69 -1.13
N TYR A 120 6.06 0.88 -0.21
CA TYR A 120 6.98 2.00 -0.26
C TYR A 120 8.32 1.68 0.41
N ASN A 121 9.40 1.85 -0.34
CA ASN A 121 10.76 1.86 0.19
C ASN A 121 11.24 3.31 0.31
N PRO A 122 11.51 3.81 1.52
CA PRO A 122 12.23 5.06 1.71
C PRO A 122 13.53 5.14 0.89
N PRO A 123 13.99 6.34 0.48
CA PRO A 123 15.26 6.50 -0.22
C PRO A 123 16.44 5.85 0.51
N GLY A 124 17.19 5.05 -0.24
CA GLY A 124 18.34 4.29 0.28
C GLY A 124 17.96 3.02 1.04
N THR A 125 16.68 2.65 1.10
CA THR A 125 16.22 1.37 1.63
C THR A 125 15.76 0.43 0.52
N GLY A 126 15.79 -0.87 0.82
CA GLY A 126 15.28 -1.93 -0.03
C GLY A 126 14.49 -2.93 0.78
N SER A 127 13.75 -3.77 0.05
CA SER A 127 12.99 -4.86 0.61
C SER A 127 12.92 -5.97 -0.42
N THR A 128 12.63 -7.21 0.00
CA THR A 128 12.22 -8.24 -0.96
C THR A 128 10.96 -7.78 -1.72
N PRO A 129 10.77 -8.17 -3.00
CA PRO A 129 9.61 -7.72 -3.78
C PRO A 129 8.28 -8.12 -3.15
N ASP A 130 8.23 -9.33 -2.61
CA ASP A 130 7.11 -9.87 -1.86
C ASP A 130 7.58 -10.97 -0.91
N ILE A 131 6.69 -11.36 0.00
CA ILE A 131 6.78 -12.60 0.77
C ILE A 131 5.43 -13.30 0.74
N THR A 132 5.40 -14.57 1.16
CA THR A 132 4.15 -15.30 1.39
C THR A 132 4.11 -15.77 2.83
N ILE A 133 3.00 -15.49 3.53
CA ILE A 133 2.61 -16.21 4.74
C ILE A 133 2.01 -17.53 4.28
N PRO A 134 2.65 -18.69 4.54
CA PRO A 134 2.19 -19.97 4.02
C PRO A 134 0.79 -20.35 4.51
N LYS A 135 0.21 -21.35 3.86
CA LYS A 135 -1.09 -21.91 4.22
C LYS A 135 -1.11 -22.35 5.70
N GLY A 136 -2.13 -21.90 6.44
CA GLY A 136 -2.28 -22.17 7.87
C GLY A 136 -1.30 -21.46 8.82
N GLU A 137 -0.27 -20.80 8.30
CA GLU A 137 0.74 -20.12 9.12
C GLU A 137 0.27 -18.75 9.61
N LYS A 138 0.74 -18.37 10.81
CA LYS A 138 0.31 -17.13 11.49
C LYS A 138 1.22 -15.94 11.22
N SER A 139 2.39 -16.16 10.62
CA SER A 139 3.32 -15.07 10.34
C SER A 139 4.37 -15.44 9.31
N ALA A 140 4.98 -14.42 8.70
CA ALA A 140 6.22 -14.55 7.94
C ALA A 140 7.14 -13.36 8.22
N ILE A 141 8.42 -13.51 7.89
CA ILE A 141 9.41 -12.45 8.02
C ILE A 141 9.58 -11.72 6.70
N TYR A 142 9.44 -10.40 6.73
CA TYR A 142 9.75 -9.49 5.63
C TYR A 142 11.12 -8.86 5.88
N GLN A 143 12.05 -9.04 4.94
CA GLN A 143 13.39 -8.49 5.06
C GLN A 143 13.46 -7.08 4.49
N LEU A 144 13.89 -6.13 5.31
CA LEU A 144 14.23 -4.76 4.90
C LEU A 144 15.75 -4.57 5.01
N ASN A 145 16.31 -3.73 4.15
CA ASN A 145 17.73 -3.39 4.17
C ASN A 145 17.95 -1.89 3.88
N ALA A 146 19.08 -1.36 4.30
CA ALA A 146 19.48 0.02 4.03
C ALA A 146 20.92 0.09 3.54
N ASN A 147 21.17 0.99 2.59
CA ASN A 147 22.54 1.32 2.17
C ASN A 147 23.15 2.40 3.08
N ALA A 148 24.42 2.74 2.85
CA ALA A 148 25.15 3.74 3.64
C ALA A 148 24.58 5.16 3.52
N GLY A 149 23.83 5.46 2.45
CA GLY A 149 23.22 6.76 2.17
C GLY A 149 21.75 6.86 2.58
N ALA A 150 21.19 5.86 3.24
CA ALA A 150 19.80 5.88 3.67
C ALA A 150 19.55 7.05 4.63
N ALA A 151 18.51 7.84 4.40
CA ALA A 151 18.27 9.05 5.18
C ALA A 151 17.77 8.72 6.60
N THR A 152 18.49 9.20 7.61
CA THR A 152 18.23 8.96 9.02
C THR A 152 17.08 9.82 9.54
N LYS A 153 15.85 9.34 9.37
CA LYS A 153 14.63 9.94 9.94
C LYS A 153 13.56 8.88 10.15
N THR A 154 12.45 9.25 10.79
CA THR A 154 11.30 8.37 10.92
C THR A 154 10.56 8.27 9.60
N TRP A 155 10.37 7.03 9.14
CA TRP A 155 9.62 6.72 7.93
C TRP A 155 8.38 5.90 8.29
N LYS A 156 7.30 6.06 7.51
CA LYS A 156 6.16 5.16 7.54
C LYS A 156 6.26 4.20 6.36
N ILE A 157 6.11 2.91 6.66
CA ILE A 157 6.00 1.84 5.67
C ILE A 157 4.57 1.30 5.71
N ALA A 158 4.11 0.76 4.58
CA ALA A 158 2.78 0.18 4.46
C ALA A 158 2.90 -1.15 3.73
N PHE A 159 2.28 -2.18 4.29
CA PHE A 159 2.21 -3.49 3.67
C PHE A 159 0.81 -3.75 3.14
N LEU A 160 0.71 -4.43 2.01
CA LEU A 160 -0.53 -4.89 1.43
C LEU A 160 -0.53 -6.42 1.39
N GLY A 161 -1.56 -7.02 1.97
CA GLY A 161 -1.81 -8.46 1.88
C GLY A 161 -2.68 -8.77 0.68
N SER A 162 -2.57 -9.97 0.13
CA SER A 162 -3.50 -10.46 -0.88
C SER A 162 -3.62 -11.97 -0.83
N ALA A 163 -4.81 -12.49 -1.09
CA ALA A 163 -5.09 -13.92 -1.04
C ALA A 163 -6.24 -14.32 -1.97
N PRO A 164 -6.31 -15.58 -2.42
CA PRO A 164 -7.47 -16.08 -3.14
C PRO A 164 -8.67 -16.20 -2.19
N VAL A 165 -9.77 -15.52 -2.51
CA VAL A 165 -11.03 -15.57 -1.76
C VAL A 165 -12.18 -15.69 -2.78
N ASN A 166 -13.02 -16.72 -2.65
CA ASN A 166 -14.19 -16.95 -3.51
C ASN A 166 -13.86 -16.93 -5.02
N GLY A 167 -12.69 -17.43 -5.42
CA GLY A 167 -12.25 -17.48 -6.82
C GLY A 167 -11.66 -16.17 -7.37
N GLY A 168 -11.59 -15.11 -6.58
CA GLY A 168 -10.91 -13.84 -6.93
C GLY A 168 -9.69 -13.57 -6.04
N THR A 169 -8.86 -12.60 -6.45
CA THR A 169 -7.79 -12.08 -5.58
C THR A 169 -8.34 -10.93 -4.74
N ALA A 170 -8.40 -11.15 -3.43
CA ALA A 170 -8.73 -10.10 -2.46
C ALA A 170 -7.44 -9.42 -1.96
N TYR A 171 -7.53 -8.13 -1.66
CA TYR A 171 -6.46 -7.27 -1.17
C TYR A 171 -6.88 -6.54 0.10
#